data_AF-A0A0A7LDE1-F1
#
_entry.id   AF-A0A0A7LDE1-F1
#
_cell.length_a   1.000
_cell.length_b   1.000
_cell.length_c   1.000
_cell.angle_alpha   90.00
_cell.angle_beta   90.00
_cell.angle_gamma   90.00
#
_symmetry.space_group_name_H-M   'P 1'
#
loop_
_entity.id
_entity.type
_entity.pdbx_description
1 polymer ?
#
loop_
_entity_poly.entity_id
_entity_poly.type
_entity_poly.pdbx_seq_one_letter_code
_entity_poly.pdbx_strand_id
1 'polypeptide(L)'
;MHVISLIVKNEFGVMQRVMGEFTRNKINVETIVVGKCEVPNRSRMVLSVIDKGEAELVMGRLNKLQDVYSAEMVPPEGQSAYALMSTSNGNVGLVGGAAQVDEIIERSQEKKYVMALNAL
;
A
#
# COMPACT_ATOMS: atom_id res chain seq x y z
N MET A 1 -4.04 7.17 7.68
CA MET A 1 -3.91 6.21 6.57
C MET A 1 -3.96 4.80 7.13
N HIS A 2 -4.66 3.90 6.46
CA HIS A 2 -4.89 2.53 6.89
C HIS A 2 -4.30 1.59 5.85
N VAL A 3 -3.53 0.59 6.30
CA VAL A 3 -2.85 -0.35 5.43
C VAL A 3 -3.55 -1.70 5.46
N ILE A 4 -3.83 -2.22 4.27
CA ILE A 4 -4.37 -3.56 4.06
C ILE A 4 -3.26 -4.41 3.43
N SER A 5 -2.92 -5.52 4.07
CA SER A 5 -1.98 -6.52 3.56
C SER A 5 -2.75 -7.72 3.07
N LEU A 6 -2.50 -8.13 1.83
CA LEU A 6 -3.15 -9.25 1.18
C LEU A 6 -2.12 -10.31 0.79
N ILE A 7 -2.46 -11.58 0.99
CA ILE A 7 -1.82 -12.69 0.28
C ILE A 7 -2.74 -13.10 -0.85
N VAL A 8 -2.24 -13.02 -2.09
CA VAL A 8 -3.04 -13.26 -3.29
C VAL A 8 -2.40 -14.27 -4.23
N LYS A 9 -3.19 -14.81 -5.14
CA LYS A 9 -2.72 -15.67 -6.24
C LYS A 9 -1.73 -14.90 -7.12
N ASN A 10 -0.61 -15.52 -7.48
CA ASN A 10 0.37 -14.90 -8.38
C ASN A 10 0.04 -15.22 -9.84
N GLU A 11 -1.05 -14.61 -10.35
CA GLU A 11 -1.53 -14.80 -11.72
C GLU A 11 -1.98 -13.46 -12.35
N PHE A 12 -2.06 -13.45 -13.68
CA PHE A 12 -2.50 -12.26 -14.41
C PHE A 12 -3.96 -11.91 -14.06
N GLY A 13 -4.24 -10.60 -14.03
CA GLY A 13 -5.58 -10.07 -13.72
C GLY A 13 -5.96 -10.07 -12.24
N VAL A 14 -5.19 -10.70 -11.34
CA VAL A 14 -5.48 -10.68 -9.90
C VAL A 14 -5.50 -9.25 -9.34
N MET A 15 -4.49 -8.44 -9.68
CA MET A 15 -4.45 -7.02 -9.28
C MET A 15 -5.69 -6.26 -9.75
N GLN A 16 -6.12 -6.45 -11.01
CA GLN A 16 -7.29 -5.77 -11.54
C GLN A 16 -8.58 -6.15 -10.80
N ARG A 17 -8.73 -7.44 -10.43
CA ARG A 17 -9.88 -7.91 -9.65
C ARG A 17 -9.89 -7.35 -8.24
N VAL A 18 -8.73 -7.32 -7.56
CA VAL A 18 -8.57 -6.68 -6.26
C VAL A 18 -8.90 -5.18 -6.35
N MET A 19 -8.36 -4.45 -7.34
CA MET A 19 -8.64 -3.02 -7.56
C MET A 19 -10.09 -2.74 -7.96
N GLY A 20 -10.78 -3.72 -8.54
CA GLY A 20 -12.20 -3.66 -8.86
C GLY A 20 -13.07 -3.41 -7.62
N GLU A 21 -12.71 -3.96 -6.46
CA GLU A 21 -13.45 -3.72 -5.21
C GLU A 21 -13.35 -2.26 -4.75
N PHE A 22 -12.20 -1.62 -4.93
CA PHE A 22 -12.03 -0.19 -4.62
C PHE A 22 -12.80 0.68 -5.61
N THR A 23 -12.71 0.36 -6.91
CA THR A 23 -13.37 1.12 -7.99
C THR A 23 -14.89 1.07 -7.86
N ARG A 24 -15.48 -0.09 -7.56
CA ARG A 24 -16.93 -0.27 -7.37
C ARG A 24 -17.49 0.60 -6.22
N ASN A 25 -16.68 0.80 -5.19
CA ASN A 25 -17.08 1.55 -4.00
C ASN A 25 -16.60 3.01 -4.03
N LYS A 26 -15.97 3.45 -5.14
CA LYS A 26 -15.42 4.81 -5.31
C LYS A 26 -14.38 5.20 -4.24
N ILE A 27 -13.57 4.22 -3.83
CA ILE A 27 -12.55 4.39 -2.81
C ILE A 27 -11.21 4.63 -3.49
N ASN A 28 -10.50 5.68 -3.04
CA ASN A 28 -9.16 5.98 -3.51
C ASN A 28 -8.14 5.08 -2.80
N VAL A 29 -7.26 4.47 -3.60
CA VAL A 29 -6.07 3.77 -3.10
C VAL A 29 -4.90 4.74 -3.20
N GLU A 30 -4.34 5.12 -2.06
CA GLU A 30 -3.24 6.07 -1.99
C GLU A 30 -1.94 5.44 -2.47
N THR A 31 -1.69 4.20 -2.05
CA THR A 31 -0.46 3.49 -2.39
C THR A 31 -0.78 2.02 -2.61
N ILE A 32 -0.09 1.43 -3.59
CA ILE A 32 -0.15 0.00 -3.90
C ILE A 32 1.26 -0.51 -4.17
N VAL A 33 1.64 -1.57 -3.47
CA VAL A 33 2.86 -2.32 -3.73
C VAL A 33 2.49 -3.79 -3.86
N VAL A 34 3.01 -4.44 -4.90
CA VAL A 34 2.80 -5.87 -5.11
C VAL A 34 4.11 -6.54 -5.50
N GLY A 35 4.31 -7.76 -5.01
CA GLY A 35 5.45 -8.56 -5.39
C GLY A 35 5.31 -10.01 -4.94
N LYS A 36 6.22 -10.86 -5.41
CA LYS A 36 6.39 -12.21 -4.85
C LYS A 36 6.68 -12.10 -3.36
N CYS A 37 6.15 -13.04 -2.58
CA CYS A 37 6.32 -13.05 -1.13
C CYS A 37 6.96 -14.36 -0.66
N GLU A 38 7.09 -14.49 0.67
CA GLU A 38 7.62 -15.65 1.36
C GLU A 38 6.80 -16.93 1.13
N VAL A 39 5.55 -16.80 0.68
CA VAL A 39 4.69 -17.94 0.37
C VAL A 39 4.89 -18.38 -1.09
N PRO A 40 5.29 -19.63 -1.35
CA PRO A 40 5.54 -20.12 -2.71
C PRO A 40 4.34 -19.92 -3.64
N ASN A 41 4.62 -19.44 -4.86
CA ASN A 41 3.62 -19.18 -5.91
C ASN A 41 2.50 -18.19 -5.52
N ARG A 42 2.75 -17.33 -4.53
CA ARG A 42 1.84 -16.26 -4.13
C ARG A 42 2.53 -14.91 -4.18
N SER A 43 1.70 -13.87 -4.15
CA SER A 43 2.15 -12.49 -4.09
C SER A 43 1.57 -11.81 -2.86
N ARG A 44 2.34 -10.90 -2.27
CA ARG A 44 1.87 -9.99 -1.24
C ARG A 44 1.49 -8.68 -1.92
N MET A 45 0.30 -8.17 -1.59
CA MET A 45 -0.16 -6.87 -2.05
C MET A 45 -0.45 -6.02 -0.82
N VAL A 46 0.20 -4.86 -0.76
CA VAL A 46 0.04 -3.90 0.32
C VAL A 46 -0.61 -2.67 -0.26
N LEU A 47 -1.72 -2.25 0.35
CA LEU A 47 -2.57 -1.18 -0.13
C LEU A 47 -2.81 -0.19 1.01
N SER A 48 -2.90 1.10 0.71
CA SER A 48 -3.30 2.09 1.71
C SER A 48 -4.50 2.92 1.29
N VAL A 49 -5.38 3.20 2.26
CA VAL A 49 -6.59 4.02 2.11
C VAL A 49 -6.59 5.09 3.21
N ILE A 50 -7.16 6.27 2.93
CA ILE A 50 -7.22 7.36 3.91
C ILE A 50 -8.22 7.03 5.02
N ASP A 51 -9.45 6.69 4.65
CA ASP A 51 -10.56 6.49 5.58
C ASP A 51 -10.61 5.06 6.14
N LYS A 52 -10.86 4.95 7.44
CA LYS A 52 -10.92 3.67 8.15
C LYS A 52 -12.16 2.86 7.77
N GLY A 53 -13.31 3.51 7.67
CA GLY A 53 -14.57 2.85 7.34
C GLY A 53 -14.56 2.29 5.92
N GLU A 54 -13.98 3.03 4.98
CA GLU A 54 -13.74 2.56 3.62
C GLU A 54 -12.80 1.34 3.59
N ALA A 55 -11.70 1.38 4.36
CA ALA A 55 -10.78 0.26 4.46
C ALA A 55 -11.45 -1.00 5.04
N GLU A 56 -12.21 -0.86 6.13
CA GLU A 56 -12.95 -1.96 6.77
C GLU A 56 -14.03 -2.53 5.84
N LEU A 57 -14.76 -1.66 5.14
CA LEU A 57 -15.79 -2.06 4.17
C LEU A 57 -15.17 -2.90 3.04
N VAL A 58 -14.07 -2.43 2.45
CA VAL A 58 -13.39 -3.14 1.35
C VAL A 58 -12.73 -4.42 1.82
N MET A 59 -12.14 -4.44 3.01
CA MET A 59 -11.54 -5.65 3.59
C MET A 59 -12.55 -6.80 3.66
N GLY A 60 -13.80 -6.52 4.04
CA GLY A 60 -14.88 -7.53 4.03
C GLY A 60 -15.25 -8.07 2.64
N ARG A 61 -14.98 -7.31 1.57
CA ARG A 61 -15.19 -7.72 0.18
C ARG A 61 -14.00 -8.49 -0.38
N LEU A 62 -12.79 -8.01 -0.10
CA LEU A 62 -11.54 -8.65 -0.50
C LEU A 62 -11.45 -10.09 0.02
N ASN A 63 -11.87 -10.33 1.27
CA ASN A 63 -11.94 -11.68 1.85
C ASN A 63 -12.88 -12.66 1.12
N LYS A 64 -13.75 -12.17 0.22
CA LYS A 64 -14.67 -12.99 -0.57
C LYS A 64 -14.16 -13.29 -1.98
N LEU A 65 -13.07 -12.64 -2.40
CA LEU A 65 -12.46 -12.88 -3.70
C LEU A 65 -11.73 -14.22 -3.70
N GLN A 66 -11.98 -15.02 -4.74
CA GLN A 66 -11.33 -16.33 -4.90
C GLN A 66 -9.80 -16.24 -5.04
N ASP A 67 -9.29 -15.09 -5.48
CA ASP A 67 -7.85 -14.87 -5.64
C ASP A 67 -7.14 -14.43 -4.36
N VAL A 68 -7.88 -14.17 -3.26
CA VAL A 68 -7.35 -13.68 -1.99
C VAL A 68 -7.33 -14.82 -0.97
N TYR A 69 -6.15 -15.10 -0.43
CA TYR A 69 -5.95 -16.12 0.61
C TYR A 69 -6.02 -15.55 2.02
N SER A 70 -5.58 -14.30 2.21
CA SER A 70 -5.67 -13.56 3.47
C SER A 70 -5.80 -12.07 3.15
N ALA A 71 -6.58 -11.36 3.96
CA ALA A 71 -6.69 -9.91 3.94
C ALA A 71 -6.76 -9.38 5.37
N GLU A 72 -5.77 -8.58 5.75
CA GLU A 72 -5.57 -8.13 7.13
C GLU A 72 -5.27 -6.62 7.18
N MET A 73 -5.82 -5.94 8.19
CA MET A 73 -5.45 -4.56 8.50
C MET A 73 -4.15 -4.57 9.30
N VAL A 74 -3.15 -3.85 8.81
CA VAL A 74 -1.85 -3.73 9.49
C VAL A 74 -1.94 -2.60 10.52
N PRO A 75 -1.57 -2.85 11.78
CA PRO A 75 -1.57 -1.80 12.78
C PRO A 75 -0.45 -0.78 12.53
N PRO A 76 -0.58 0.48 12.97
CA PRO A 76 0.37 1.55 12.68
C PRO A 76 1.84 1.22 13.01
N GLU A 77 2.08 0.49 14.09
CA GLU A 77 3.42 0.05 14.52
C GLU A 77 4.10 -0.92 13.56
N GLY A 78 3.33 -1.62 12.71
CA GLY A 78 3.85 -2.52 11.67
C GLY A 78 4.07 -1.82 10.32
N GLN A 79 3.80 -0.52 10.22
CA GLN A 79 3.87 0.22 8.97
C GLN A 79 5.20 0.97 8.83
N SER A 80 5.73 1.02 7.62
CA SER A 80 6.91 1.79 7.25
C SER A 80 6.61 2.63 6.01
N ALA A 81 7.01 3.89 6.02
CA ALA A 81 6.93 4.77 4.88
C ALA A 81 8.22 4.70 4.06
N TYR A 82 8.05 4.67 2.74
CA TYR A 82 9.11 4.79 1.76
C TYR A 82 8.82 5.98 0.86
N ALA A 83 9.77 6.91 0.73
CA ALA A 83 9.64 8.02 -0.20
C ALA A 83 10.83 8.09 -1.15
N LEU A 84 10.55 8.34 -2.43
CA LEU A 84 11.53 8.68 -3.44
C LEU A 84 11.43 10.17 -3.74
N MET A 85 12.50 10.90 -3.50
CA MET A 85 12.62 12.32 -3.76
C MET A 85 13.58 12.56 -4.90
N SER A 86 13.24 13.48 -5.80
CA SER A 86 14.11 13.86 -6.92
C SER A 86 14.84 15.15 -6.59
N THR A 87 16.14 15.04 -6.35
CA THR A 87 17.01 16.17 -6.00
C THR A 87 17.84 16.66 -7.16
N SER A 88 18.36 17.88 -7.03
CA SER A 88 19.37 18.43 -7.95
C SER A 88 20.59 17.52 -8.16
N ASN A 89 20.91 16.65 -7.19
CA ASN A 89 22.02 15.70 -7.24
C ASN A 89 21.58 14.26 -7.59
N GLY A 90 20.34 14.06 -8.01
CA GLY A 90 19.75 12.76 -8.32
C GLY A 90 18.68 12.32 -7.32
N ASN A 91 18.22 11.08 -7.46
CA ASN A 91 17.12 10.56 -6.64
C ASN A 91 17.61 10.03 -5.29
N VAL A 92 16.89 10.36 -4.23
CA VAL A 92 17.16 9.94 -2.86
C VAL A 92 15.97 9.12 -2.34
N GLY A 93 16.26 7.97 -1.73
CA GLY A 93 15.28 7.14 -1.04
C GLY A 93 15.27 7.41 0.46
N LEU A 94 14.08 7.61 1.02
CA LEU A 94 13.84 7.74 2.46
C LEU A 94 13.06 6.52 2.95
N VAL A 95 13.46 5.97 4.09
CA VAL A 95 12.76 4.88 4.78
C VAL A 95 12.64 5.27 6.24
N GLY A 96 11.45 5.15 6.81
CA GLY A 96 11.22 5.44 8.23
C GLY A 96 9.78 5.25 8.64
N GLY A 97 9.43 5.71 9.84
CA GLY A 97 8.02 5.84 10.23
C GLY A 97 7.33 6.93 9.41
N ALA A 98 6.01 6.80 9.21
CA ALA A 98 5.23 7.74 8.38
C ALA A 98 5.47 9.21 8.77
N ALA A 99 5.31 9.55 10.05
CA ALA A 99 5.51 10.90 10.55
C ALA A 99 6.93 11.44 10.34
N GLN A 100 7.95 10.56 10.44
CA GLN A 100 9.34 10.95 10.21
C GLN A 100 9.60 11.26 8.74
N VAL A 101 9.05 10.44 7.84
CA VAL A 101 9.21 10.65 6.40
C VAL A 101 8.47 11.91 5.95
N ASP A 102 7.25 12.14 6.46
CA ASP A 102 6.48 13.36 6.22
C ASP A 102 7.26 14.61 6.65
N GLU A 103 7.85 14.60 7.85
CA GLU A 103 8.65 15.72 8.36
C GLU A 103 9.86 16.03 7.47
N ILE A 104 10.54 15.01 6.96
CA ILE A 104 11.69 15.19 6.06
C ILE A 104 11.23 15.79 4.72
N ILE A 105 10.09 15.34 4.19
CA ILE A 105 9.52 15.86 2.95
C ILE A 105 9.11 17.33 3.13
N GLU A 106 8.42 17.68 4.21
CA GLU A 106 7.97 19.05 4.50
C GLU A 106 9.13 20.04 4.68
N ARG A 107 10.23 19.58 5.29
CA ARG A 107 11.44 20.38 5.47
C ARG A 107 12.23 20.55 4.17
N SER A 108 11.99 19.71 3.17
CA SER A 108 12.64 19.83 1.87
C SER A 108 12.01 20.96 1.06
N GLN A 109 12.85 21.78 0.41
CA GLN A 109 12.38 22.79 -0.53
C GLN A 109 11.96 22.20 -1.90
N GLU A 110 12.13 20.89 -2.08
CA GLU A 110 11.89 20.20 -3.34
C GLU A 110 10.47 19.65 -3.46
N LYS A 111 9.83 19.95 -4.60
CA LYS A 111 8.39 19.69 -4.81
C LYS A 111 8.07 18.35 -5.48
N LYS A 112 9.08 17.54 -5.81
CA LYS A 112 8.89 16.28 -6.56
C LYS A 112 9.28 15.09 -5.70
N TYR A 113 8.27 14.40 -5.18
CA TYR A 113 8.43 13.13 -4.48
C TYR A 113 7.26 12.19 -4.76
N VAL A 114 7.49 10.90 -4.55
CA VAL A 114 6.44 9.89 -4.40
C VAL A 114 6.65 9.18 -3.07
N MET A 115 5.58 8.96 -2.33
CA MET A 115 5.61 8.25 -1.06
C MET A 115 4.67 7.05 -1.13
N ALA A 116 5.13 5.92 -0.59
CA ALA A 116 4.37 4.70 -0.42
C ALA A 116 4.38 4.31 1.07
N LEU A 117 3.26 3.80 1.56
CA LEU A 117 3.19 3.21 2.88
C LEU A 117 3.13 1.70 2.73
N ASN A 118 4.10 1.02 3.34
CA ASN A 118 4.26 -0.42 3.25
C ASN A 118 4.17 -1.07 4.63
N ALA A 119 4.00 -2.38 4.59
CA ALA A 119 4.03 -3.27 5.73
C ALA A 119 4.51 -4.64 5.23
N LEU A 120 5.32 -5.33 6.03
CA LEU A 120 5.79 -6.69 5.73
C LEU A 120 4.99 -7.70 6.55
#